data_AF-A0A0F9AAG5-F1
#
_entry.id   AF-A0A0F9AAG5-F1
#
_cell.length_a   1.000
_cell.length_b   1.000
_cell.length_c   1.000
_cell.angle_alpha   90.00
_cell.angle_beta   90.00
_cell.angle_gamma   90.00
#
_symmetry.space_group_name_H-M   'P 1'
#
loop_
_entity.id
_entity.type
_entity.pdbx_description
1 polymer ?
#
loop_
_entity_poly.entity_id
_entity_poly.type
_entity_poly.pdbx_seq_one_letter_code
_entity_poly.pdbx_strand_id
1 'polypeptide(L)'
;IAKEERGHAYWIEEFSKRIGDGKVYFDKDRFNIAPLRRFYEYVVKQETNAGVGDLDIVNVLAIVLDIEKALIERKFFEIFETDSVEIKHLLDKLGRATEEHIRRVEGKLEEEKQKAQGGE
;
A
#
# COMPACT_ATOMS: atom_id res chain seq x y z
N ILE A 1 -0.11 9.07 6.27
CA ILE A 1 -0.25 8.17 5.11
C ILE A 1 0.46 8.74 3.88
N ALA A 2 -0.03 9.75 3.14
CA ALA A 2 0.65 10.20 1.90
C ALA A 2 2.17 10.55 2.04
N LYS A 3 2.59 11.18 3.15
CA LYS A 3 4.01 11.42 3.44
C LYS A 3 4.78 10.12 3.76
N GLU A 4 4.12 9.18 4.42
CA GLU A 4 4.66 7.87 4.80
C GLU A 4 4.84 7.01 3.54
N GLU A 5 3.89 7.04 2.59
CA GLU A 5 4.01 6.34 1.30
C GLU A 5 5.15 6.85 0.42
N ARG A 6 5.49 8.15 0.48
CA ARG A 6 6.72 8.65 -0.16
C ARG A 6 7.97 8.05 0.46
N GLY A 7 7.96 7.82 1.77
CA GLY A 7 9.03 7.13 2.49
C GLY A 7 9.14 5.67 2.07
N HIS A 8 8.01 4.97 1.93
CA HIS A 8 7.96 3.60 1.42
C HIS A 8 8.53 3.51 0.01
N ALA A 9 8.08 4.39 -0.90
CA ALA A 9 8.57 4.46 -2.27
C ALA A 9 10.08 4.72 -2.32
N TYR A 10 10.58 5.65 -1.51
CA TYR A 10 12.02 5.92 -1.40
C TYR A 10 12.82 4.68 -0.96
N TRP A 11 12.34 3.94 0.05
CA TRP A 11 13.03 2.71 0.46
C TRP A 11 13.01 1.62 -0.60
N ILE A 12 11.90 1.45 -1.32
CA ILE A 12 11.80 0.49 -2.42
C ILE A 12 12.77 0.89 -3.56
N GLU A 13 12.89 2.18 -3.86
CA GLU A 13 13.80 2.69 -4.89
C GLU A 13 15.27 2.48 -4.50
N GLU A 14 15.66 2.88 -3.29
CA GLU A 14 17.02 2.66 -2.76
C GLU A 14 17.36 1.18 -2.71
N PHE A 15 16.38 0.36 -2.36
CA PHE A 15 16.53 -1.08 -2.36
C PHE A 15 16.73 -1.64 -3.77
N SER A 16 15.95 -1.17 -4.75
CA SER A 16 16.07 -1.58 -6.14
C SER A 16 17.47 -1.34 -6.71
N LYS A 17 18.12 -0.24 -6.31
CA LYS A 17 19.49 0.08 -6.74
C LYS A 17 20.51 -0.97 -6.27
N ARG A 18 20.27 -1.61 -5.12
CA ARG A 18 21.18 -2.60 -4.52
C ARG A 18 21.01 -4.02 -5.08
N ILE A 19 19.89 -4.32 -5.75
CA ILE A 19 19.66 -5.62 -6.42
C ILE A 19 20.67 -5.82 -7.56
N GLY A 20 21.05 -4.73 -8.24
CA GLY A 20 22.03 -4.76 -9.34
C GLY A 20 23.39 -5.34 -8.95
N ASP A 21 23.71 -5.37 -7.65
CA ASP A 21 24.97 -5.88 -7.11
C ASP A 21 24.95 -7.40 -6.83
N GLY A 22 23.86 -8.11 -7.19
CA GLY A 22 23.74 -9.57 -7.04
C GLY A 22 23.54 -10.07 -5.61
N LYS A 23 23.27 -9.16 -4.66
CA LYS A 23 23.07 -9.47 -3.22
C LYS A 23 21.64 -9.86 -2.86
N VAL A 24 20.73 -9.85 -3.83
CA VAL A 24 19.30 -10.11 -3.66
C VAL A 24 18.83 -11.01 -4.79
N TYR A 25 18.21 -12.13 -4.43
CA TYR A 25 17.52 -12.98 -5.38
C TYR A 25 16.06 -12.51 -5.52
N PHE A 26 15.56 -12.46 -6.75
CA PHE A 26 14.14 -12.31 -7.02
C PHE A 26 13.67 -13.62 -7.61
N ASP A 27 12.82 -14.33 -6.88
CA ASP A 27 12.13 -15.49 -7.44
C ASP A 27 11.09 -14.98 -8.45
N LYS A 28 11.48 -14.95 -9.72
CA LYS A 28 10.61 -14.53 -10.83
C LYS A 28 9.46 -15.51 -11.07
N ASP A 29 9.59 -16.75 -10.61
CA ASP A 29 8.54 -17.77 -10.71
C ASP A 29 7.46 -17.56 -9.61
N ARG A 30 7.84 -16.97 -8.47
CA ARG A 30 6.90 -16.47 -7.43
C ARG A 30 6.43 -15.04 -7.66
N PHE A 31 7.14 -14.24 -8.45
CA PHE A 31 6.79 -12.85 -8.74
C PHE A 31 5.87 -12.74 -9.97
N ASN A 32 4.56 -12.87 -9.77
CA ASN A 32 3.61 -12.58 -10.83
C ASN A 32 3.41 -11.05 -10.97
N ILE A 33 3.95 -10.48 -12.04
CA ILE A 33 3.84 -9.04 -12.33
C ILE A 33 2.42 -8.60 -12.72
N ALA A 34 1.56 -9.52 -13.16
CA ALA A 34 0.21 -9.16 -13.64
C ALA A 34 -0.70 -8.64 -12.51
N PRO A 35 -0.76 -9.25 -11.31
CA PRO A 35 -1.40 -8.65 -10.13
C PRO A 35 -0.88 -7.26 -9.76
N LEU A 36 0.43 -7.02 -9.81
CA LEU A 36 1.02 -5.71 -9.50
C LEU A 36 0.58 -4.66 -10.53
N ARG A 37 0.62 -5.00 -11.83
CA ARG A 37 0.14 -4.11 -12.89
C ARG A 37 -1.33 -3.76 -12.73
N ARG A 38 -2.19 -4.74 -12.45
CA ARG A 38 -3.62 -4.51 -12.20
C ARG A 38 -3.86 -3.65 -10.97
N PHE A 39 -3.06 -3.82 -9.92
CA PHE A 39 -3.14 -2.98 -8.73
C PHE A 39 -2.72 -1.54 -9.03
N TYR A 40 -1.64 -1.35 -9.77
CA TYR A 40 -1.20 -0.02 -10.22
C TYR A 40 -2.27 0.68 -11.06
N GLU A 41 -2.85 -0.01 -12.05
CA GLU A 41 -3.95 0.50 -12.88
C GLU A 41 -5.17 0.90 -12.03
N TYR A 42 -5.49 0.11 -11.00
CA TYR A 42 -6.55 0.43 -10.05
C TYR A 42 -6.25 1.73 -9.28
N VAL A 43 -5.05 1.88 -8.72
CA VAL A 43 -4.66 3.08 -7.95
C VAL A 43 -4.73 4.34 -8.84
N VAL A 44 -4.19 4.28 -10.06
CA VAL A 44 -4.24 5.40 -11.02
C VAL A 44 -5.68 5.78 -11.38
N LYS A 45 -6.56 4.79 -11.54
CA LYS A 45 -7.99 5.03 -11.80
C LYS A 45 -8.64 5.76 -10.62
N GLN A 46 -8.35 5.37 -9.38
CA GLN A 46 -8.92 6.03 -8.20
C GLN A 46 -8.41 7.46 -8.03
N GLU A 47 -7.12 7.70 -8.30
CA GLU A 47 -6.54 9.05 -8.33
C GLU A 47 -7.25 9.94 -9.37
N THR A 48 -7.46 9.42 -10.58
CA THR A 48 -8.18 10.14 -11.63
C THR A 48 -9.61 10.46 -11.22
N ASN A 49 -10.33 9.50 -10.64
CA ASN A 49 -11.71 9.70 -10.18
C ASN A 49 -11.79 10.75 -9.07
N ALA A 50 -10.83 10.76 -8.14
CA ALA A 50 -10.76 11.76 -7.08
C ALA A 50 -10.44 13.18 -7.60
N GLY A 51 -9.74 13.30 -8.73
CA GLY A 51 -9.44 14.58 -9.36
C GLY A 51 -10.57 15.16 -10.23
N VAL A 52 -11.55 14.34 -10.62
CA VAL A 52 -12.61 14.71 -11.60
C VAL A 52 -13.97 14.99 -10.93
N GLY A 53 -14.18 14.61 -9.68
CA GLY A 53 -15.45 14.86 -8.97
C GLY A 53 -15.29 15.06 -7.47
N ASP A 54 -16.33 15.64 -6.85
CA ASP A 54 -16.43 15.76 -5.39
C ASP A 54 -16.74 14.38 -4.79
N LEU A 55 -15.70 13.65 -4.41
CA LEU A 55 -15.86 12.47 -3.55
C LEU A 55 -16.07 12.96 -2.11
N ASP A 56 -17.13 12.50 -1.46
CA ASP A 56 -17.27 12.72 -0.03
C ASP A 56 -16.17 11.99 0.75
N ILE A 57 -15.92 12.45 1.98
CA ILE A 57 -14.84 11.95 2.82
C ILE A 57 -14.99 10.45 3.15
N VAL A 58 -16.22 9.93 3.25
CA VAL A 58 -16.48 8.51 3.56
C VAL A 58 -16.04 7.64 2.39
N ASN A 59 -16.36 8.05 1.16
CA ASN A 59 -15.96 7.38 -0.06
C ASN A 59 -14.44 7.44 -0.26
N VAL A 60 -13.80 8.58 -0.02
CA VAL A 60 -12.33 8.70 -0.07
C VAL A 60 -11.67 7.75 0.92
N LEU A 61 -12.13 7.72 2.18
CA LEU A 61 -11.58 6.84 3.21
C LEU A 61 -11.80 5.35 2.87
N ALA A 62 -12.95 5.00 2.29
CA ALA A 62 -13.22 3.63 1.84
C ALA A 62 -12.26 3.20 0.71
N ILE A 63 -11.98 4.09 -0.26
CA ILE A 63 -11.02 3.82 -1.34
C ILE A 63 -9.60 3.63 -0.79
N VAL A 64 -9.17 4.53 0.11
CA VAL A 64 -7.85 4.40 0.75
C VAL A 64 -7.74 3.07 1.51
N LEU A 65 -8.77 2.71 2.26
CA LEU A 65 -8.79 1.45 3.02
C LEU A 65 -8.68 0.22 2.11
N ASP A 66 -9.38 0.22 0.98
CA ASP A 66 -9.33 -0.86 0.00
C ASP A 66 -7.93 -1.01 -0.62
N ILE A 67 -7.27 0.12 -0.93
CA ILE A 67 -5.88 0.13 -1.42
C ILE A 67 -4.93 -0.50 -0.39
N GLU A 68 -5.00 -0.08 0.89
CA GLU A 68 -4.12 -0.62 1.93
C GLU A 68 -4.37 -2.11 2.21
N LYS A 69 -5.64 -2.54 2.24
CA LYS A 69 -5.99 -3.96 2.42
C LYS A 69 -5.50 -4.82 1.27
N ALA A 70 -5.63 -4.33 0.04
CA ALA A 70 -5.14 -5.03 -1.13
C ALA A 70 -3.61 -5.25 -1.10
N LEU A 71 -2.85 -4.36 -0.46
CA LEU A 71 -1.40 -4.53 -0.28
C LEU A 71 -1.06 -5.74 0.62
N ILE A 72 -1.83 -5.94 1.70
CA ILE A 72 -1.65 -7.06 2.63
C ILE A 72 -2.19 -8.37 2.04
N GLU A 73 -3.42 -8.38 1.53
CA GLU A 73 -4.09 -9.59 1.03
C GLU A 73 -3.34 -10.24 -0.13
N ARG A 74 -2.72 -9.42 -0.98
CA ARG A 74 -1.91 -9.89 -2.11
C ARG A 74 -0.49 -10.24 -1.71
N LYS A 75 -0.17 -10.17 -0.41
CA LYS A 75 1.12 -10.53 0.17
C LYS A 75 2.27 -9.82 -0.53
N PHE A 76 2.08 -8.54 -0.88
CA PHE A 76 3.03 -7.79 -1.70
C PHE A 76 4.44 -7.74 -1.11
N PHE A 77 4.58 -7.89 0.19
CA PHE A 77 5.86 -7.89 0.88
C PHE A 77 6.45 -9.29 1.08
N GLU A 78 5.66 -10.36 0.89
CA GLU A 78 6.11 -11.76 1.04
C GLU A 78 6.61 -12.36 -0.28
N ILE A 79 6.35 -11.71 -1.42
CA ILE A 79 6.83 -12.17 -2.75
C ILE A 79 8.35 -12.06 -2.93
N PHE A 80 9.06 -11.46 -1.98
CA PHE A 80 10.50 -11.29 -2.02
C PHE A 80 11.17 -12.34 -1.13
N GLU A 81 11.69 -13.41 -1.73
CA GLU A 81 12.59 -14.33 -1.03
C GLU A 81 14.02 -13.81 -1.07
N THR A 82 14.62 -13.65 0.09
CA THR A 82 15.95 -13.05 0.23
C THR A 82 16.67 -13.61 1.44
N ASP A 83 17.99 -13.77 1.35
CA ASP A 83 18.84 -14.15 2.49
C ASP A 83 19.34 -12.93 3.28
N SER A 84 19.14 -11.72 2.76
CA SER A 84 19.55 -10.51 3.45
C SER A 84 18.60 -10.16 4.59
N VAL A 85 19.14 -10.12 5.81
CA VAL A 85 18.44 -9.69 7.02
C VAL A 85 17.93 -8.26 6.89
N GLU A 86 18.69 -7.36 6.25
CA GLU A 86 18.29 -5.97 6.03
C GLU A 86 16.99 -5.87 5.22
N ILE A 87 16.84 -6.74 4.21
CA ILE A 87 15.70 -6.75 3.29
C ILE A 87 14.48 -7.33 3.99
N LYS A 88 14.67 -8.41 4.76
CA LYS A 88 13.60 -8.96 5.61
C LYS A 88 13.06 -7.90 6.58
N HIS A 89 13.95 -7.15 7.23
CA HIS A 89 13.54 -6.06 8.11
C HIS A 89 12.80 -4.93 7.37
N LEU A 90 13.25 -4.57 6.17
CA LEU A 90 12.55 -3.57 5.36
C LEU A 90 11.13 -4.03 5.00
N LEU A 91 10.98 -5.26 4.52
CA LEU A 91 9.68 -5.83 4.12
C LEU A 91 8.73 -5.96 5.32
N ASP A 92 9.22 -6.43 6.47
CA ASP A 92 8.45 -6.49 7.72
C ASP A 92 8.03 -5.07 8.17
N LYS A 93 8.91 -4.09 8.06
CA LYS A 93 8.60 -2.70 8.40
C LYS A 93 7.52 -2.11 7.49
N LEU A 94 7.58 -2.38 6.19
CA LEU A 94 6.54 -1.97 5.22
C LEU A 94 5.20 -2.62 5.57
N GLY A 95 5.18 -3.94 5.82
CA GLY A 95 3.97 -4.65 6.22
C GLY A 95 3.33 -4.07 7.49
N ARG A 96 4.12 -3.85 8.54
CA ARG A 96 3.61 -3.26 9.80
C ARG A 96 3.11 -1.83 9.63
N ALA A 97 3.76 -1.02 8.79
CA ALA A 97 3.33 0.35 8.50
C ALA A 97 1.97 0.34 7.78
N THR A 98 1.81 -0.52 6.76
CA THR A 98 0.52 -0.71 6.07
C THR A 98 -0.59 -1.18 7.02
N GLU A 99 -0.30 -2.12 7.94
CA GLU A 99 -1.28 -2.51 8.97
C GLU A 99 -1.69 -1.35 9.90
N GLU A 100 -0.74 -0.48 10.26
CA GLU A 100 -1.04 0.73 11.03
C GLU A 100 -1.92 1.70 10.23
N HIS A 101 -1.66 1.85 8.93
CA HIS A 101 -2.47 2.67 8.04
C HIS A 101 -3.90 2.15 7.96
N ILE A 102 -4.08 0.84 7.77
CA ILE A 102 -5.40 0.19 7.80
C ILE A 102 -6.15 0.57 9.08
N ARG A 103 -5.54 0.36 10.25
CA ARG A 103 -6.18 0.69 11.55
C ARG A 103 -6.57 2.17 11.65
N ARG A 104 -5.70 3.08 11.21
CA ARG A 104 -5.96 4.53 11.24
C ARG A 104 -7.11 4.93 10.31
N VAL A 105 -7.16 4.36 9.11
CA VAL A 105 -8.20 4.65 8.13
C VAL A 105 -9.54 4.06 8.56
N GLU A 106 -9.56 2.84 9.12
CA GLU A 106 -10.77 2.22 9.67
C GLU A 106 -11.37 3.06 10.80
N GLY A 107 -10.54 3.49 11.76
CA GLY A 107 -11.01 4.36 12.84
C GLY A 107 -11.59 5.67 12.30
N LYS A 108 -10.91 6.30 11.34
CA LYS A 108 -11.39 7.54 10.73
C LYS A 108 -12.68 7.35 9.94
N LEU A 109 -12.80 6.26 9.19
CA LEU A 109 -14.00 5.94 8.42
C LEU A 109 -15.21 5.77 9.33
N GLU A 110 -15.03 5.09 10.46
CA GLU A 110 -16.09 4.89 11.45
C GLU A 110 -16.52 6.22 12.10
N GLU A 111 -15.56 7.07 12.48
CA GLU A 111 -15.85 8.42 12.99
C GLU A 111 -16.69 9.25 12.00
N GLU A 112 -16.32 9.26 10.72
CA GLU A 112 -17.03 10.06 9.70
C GLU A 112 -18.42 9.47 9.39
N LYS A 113 -18.58 8.14 9.43
CA LYS A 113 -19.90 7.50 9.31
C LYS A 113 -20.84 7.86 10.46
N GLN A 114 -20.33 7.87 11.69
CA GLN A 114 -21.12 8.24 12.88
C GLN A 114 -21.54 9.71 12.84
N LYS A 115 -20.66 10.62 12.42
CA LYS A 115 -21.00 12.05 12.24
C LYS A 115 -22.08 12.26 11.19
N ALA A 116 -22.04 11.51 10.08
CA ALA A 116 -23.06 11.57 9.04
C ALA A 116 -24.43 11.04 9.51
N GLN A 117 -24.47 10.19 10.53
CA GLN A 117 -25.70 9.60 11.09
C GLN A 117 -26.24 10.34 12.32
N GLY A 118 -25.41 11.11 13.04
CA GLY A 118 -25.78 11.86 14.24
C GLY A 118 -26.13 13.33 14.00
N GLY A 119 -26.20 13.77 12.75
CA GLY A 119 -26.61 15.12 12.36
C GLY A 119 -28.08 15.19 11.96
N GLU A 120 -28.99 15.00 12.91
CA GLU A 120 -30.41 15.36 12.84
C GLU A 120 -30.78 16.27 14.02
#